data_AF-A0A967GU34-F1
#
_entry.id   AF-A0A967GU34-F1
#
_cell.length_a   1.000
_cell.length_b   1.000
_cell.length_c   1.000
_cell.angle_alpha   90.00
_cell.angle_beta   90.00
_cell.angle_gamma   90.00
#
_symmetry.space_group_name_H-M   'P 1'
#
loop_
_entity.id
_entity.type
_entity.pdbx_description
1 polymer ?
#
loop_
_entity_poly.entity_id
_entity_poly.type
_entity_poly.pdbx_seq_one_letter_code
_entity_poly.pdbx_strand_id
1 'polypeptide(L)'
;MAPGGLPELVATEAAGAEAWLEPLVREGRFRLLFLNRPVTPILLNDQLAPPSFLSREGDQIRLGDGISLEVGVFARPSVGAPPAGLIGKPCPVCRVPLTAETRIYQCPICEGALHLEEGDEETALQCAQVSGSCPSCQHPVRLEHGYLSSPVYLEEEL
;
A
#
# COMPACT_ATOMS: atom_id res chain seq x y z
N MET A 1 14.62 -4.17 -19.45
CA MET A 1 13.87 -3.98 -18.20
C MET A 1 13.31 -2.58 -18.23
N ALA A 2 11.99 -2.45 -18.41
CA ALA A 2 11.32 -1.16 -18.38
C ALA A 2 11.14 -0.71 -16.92
N PRO A 3 11.30 0.58 -16.60
CA PRO A 3 10.91 1.10 -15.30
C PRO A 3 9.39 0.88 -15.14
N GLY A 4 8.99 0.33 -13.98
CA GLY A 4 7.57 0.15 -13.65
C GLY A 4 6.85 1.48 -13.77
N GLY A 5 6.00 1.59 -14.78
CA GLY A 5 5.18 2.77 -15.00
C GLY A 5 4.28 3.00 -13.79
N LEU A 6 4.31 4.22 -13.27
CA LEU A 6 3.29 4.70 -12.34
C LEU A 6 1.92 4.47 -12.99
N PRO A 7 0.88 4.06 -12.24
CA PRO A 7 -0.46 3.93 -12.79
C PRO A 7 -0.89 5.28 -13.38
N GLU A 8 -1.35 5.24 -14.63
CA GLU A 8 -1.87 6.39 -15.36
C GLU A 8 -3.18 6.85 -14.68
N LEU A 9 -3.12 8.01 -14.02
CA LEU A 9 -4.28 8.66 -13.43
C LEU A 9 -5.17 9.18 -14.56
N VAL A 10 -6.26 8.47 -14.84
CA VAL A 10 -7.30 8.95 -15.76
C VAL A 10 -8.14 9.99 -15.02
N ALA A 11 -7.78 11.26 -15.16
CA ALA A 11 -8.59 12.39 -14.70
C ALA A 11 -9.78 12.59 -15.65
N THR A 12 -10.99 12.35 -15.19
CA THR A 12 -12.21 12.75 -15.90
C THR A 12 -12.50 14.22 -15.58
N GLU A 13 -12.47 15.08 -16.60
CA GLU A 13 -12.78 16.51 -16.48
C GLU A 13 -14.24 16.70 -16.03
N ALA A 14 -14.45 16.93 -14.75
CA ALA A 14 -15.65 17.58 -14.24
C ALA A 14 -15.42 19.10 -14.34
N ALA A 15 -16.18 19.77 -15.20
CA ALA A 15 -16.06 21.20 -15.46
C ALA A 15 -16.04 22.03 -14.15
N GLY A 16 -14.92 22.69 -13.86
CA GLY A 16 -14.82 23.79 -12.91
C GLY A 16 -14.00 23.58 -11.64
N ALA A 17 -13.47 22.38 -11.36
CA ALA A 17 -12.55 22.16 -10.25
C ALA A 17 -11.25 21.51 -10.73
N GLU A 18 -10.18 22.31 -10.88
CA GLU A 18 -8.83 21.78 -11.05
C GLU A 18 -8.30 21.34 -9.68
N ALA A 19 -8.51 20.06 -9.35
CA ALA A 19 -7.81 19.41 -8.25
C ALA A 19 -6.57 18.69 -8.81
N TRP A 20 -5.40 19.02 -8.29
CA TRP A 20 -4.16 18.31 -8.58
C TRP A 20 -3.91 17.24 -7.52
N LEU A 21 -3.52 16.05 -7.98
CA LEU A 21 -3.28 14.86 -7.19
C LEU A 21 -1.85 14.39 -7.44
N GLU A 22 -0.98 14.42 -6.44
CA GLU A 22 0.40 13.96 -6.57
C GLU A 22 0.71 12.88 -5.53
N PRO A 23 1.09 11.65 -5.94
CA PRO A 23 1.51 10.62 -5.00
C PRO A 23 2.87 10.99 -4.39
N LEU A 24 2.99 10.88 -3.07
CA LEU A 24 4.22 11.14 -2.33
C LEU A 24 4.55 9.97 -1.42
N VAL A 25 5.85 9.73 -1.22
CA VAL A 25 6.35 8.84 -0.17
C VAL A 25 6.97 9.70 0.92
N ARG A 26 6.40 9.66 2.12
CA ARG A 26 6.92 10.36 3.29
C ARG A 26 7.09 9.37 4.43
N GLU A 27 8.30 9.31 4.99
CA GLU A 27 8.62 8.41 6.12
C GLU A 27 8.26 6.94 5.81
N GLY A 28 8.49 6.51 4.57
CA GLY A 28 8.18 5.15 4.11
C GLY A 28 6.69 4.84 3.98
N ARG A 29 5.82 5.86 3.95
CA ARG A 29 4.37 5.68 3.77
C ARG A 29 3.87 6.49 2.58
N PHE A 30 2.98 5.90 1.80
CA PHE A 30 2.29 6.58 0.71
C PHE A 30 1.35 7.67 1.26
N ARG A 31 1.35 8.81 0.60
CA ARG A 31 0.50 9.97 0.83
C ARG A 31 0.02 10.47 -0.52
N LEU A 32 -1.11 11.15 -0.54
CA LEU A 32 -1.59 11.82 -1.73
C LEU A 32 -1.67 13.32 -1.41
N LEU A 33 -0.88 14.11 -2.10
CA LEU A 33 -0.97 15.56 -2.02
C LEU A 33 -2.15 16.00 -2.87
N PHE A 34 -3.09 16.65 -2.23
CA PHE A 34 -4.18 17.36 -2.87
C PHE A 34 -3.83 18.84 -2.92
N LEU A 35 -3.86 19.41 -4.12
CA LEU A 35 -3.87 20.86 -4.32
C LEU A 35 -5.21 21.21 -4.95
N ASN A 36 -5.99 22.04 -4.27
CA ASN A 36 -7.27 22.51 -4.74
C ASN A 36 -7.20 24.02 -4.98
N ARG A 37 -7.69 24.46 -6.14
CA ARG A 37 -8.07 25.85 -6.36
C ARG A 37 -9.59 25.94 -6.22
N PRO A 38 -10.11 26.18 -5.00
CA PRO A 38 -11.50 25.86 -4.73
C PRO A 38 -12.45 26.78 -5.49
N VAL A 39 -13.28 26.18 -6.33
CA VAL A 39 -14.61 26.71 -6.68
C VAL A 39 -15.69 26.10 -5.75
N THR A 40 -15.41 24.93 -5.16
CA THR A 40 -16.27 24.23 -4.18
C THR A 40 -15.50 23.81 -2.92
N PRO A 41 -16.15 23.79 -1.75
CA PRO A 41 -15.57 23.25 -0.52
C PRO A 41 -15.23 21.76 -0.66
N ILE A 42 -14.06 21.37 -0.16
CA ILE A 42 -13.67 19.96 0.01
C ILE A 42 -13.69 19.66 1.50
N LEU A 43 -14.28 18.53 1.89
CA LEU A 43 -14.15 18.01 3.24
C LEU A 43 -13.13 16.86 3.25
N LEU A 44 -12.22 16.88 4.21
CA LEU A 44 -11.34 15.78 4.56
C LEU A 44 -11.78 15.25 5.93
N ASN A 45 -12.24 14.01 5.99
CA ASN A 45 -12.78 13.38 7.20
C ASN A 45 -13.84 14.27 7.88
N ASP A 46 -14.84 14.72 7.11
CA ASP A 46 -15.91 15.62 7.53
C ASP A 46 -15.50 17.03 7.99
N GLN A 47 -14.22 17.40 7.86
CA GLN A 47 -13.72 18.73 8.19
C GLN A 47 -13.35 19.49 6.92
N LEU A 48 -13.57 20.81 6.91
CA LEU A 48 -13.17 21.64 5.78
C LEU A 48 -11.66 21.51 5.54
N ALA A 49 -11.30 21.03 4.36
CA ALA A 49 -9.92 20.83 3.98
C ALA A 49 -9.26 22.19 3.65
N PRO A 50 -7.97 22.39 3.99
CA PRO A 50 -7.23 23.54 3.51
C PRO A 50 -7.04 23.46 1.98
N PRO A 51 -6.63 24.56 1.30
CA PRO A 51 -6.37 24.56 -0.14
C PRO A 51 -5.35 23.52 -0.60
N SER A 52 -4.46 23.09 0.30
CA SER A 52 -3.52 22.00 0.06
C SER A 52 -3.42 21.11 1.30
N PHE A 53 -3.54 19.80 1.13
CA PHE A 53 -3.39 18.84 2.21
C PHE A 53 -2.72 17.54 1.74
N LEU A 54 -2.11 16.83 2.68
CA LEU A 54 -1.62 15.47 2.47
C LEU A 54 -2.62 14.51 3.07
N SER A 55 -3.23 13.66 2.24
CA SER A 55 -4.05 12.57 2.75
C SER A 55 -3.20 11.33 3.06
N ARG A 56 -3.72 10.51 3.97
CA ARG A 56 -3.24 9.17 4.30
C ARG A 56 -4.26 8.14 3.87
N GLU A 57 -3.83 6.89 3.85
CA GLU A 57 -4.71 5.74 3.72
C GLU A 57 -5.90 5.80 4.69
N GLY A 58 -7.09 5.51 4.19
CA GLY A 58 -8.36 5.52 4.93
C GLY A 58 -8.98 6.91 5.11
N ASP A 59 -8.31 7.99 4.70
CA ASP A 59 -8.93 9.31 4.72
C ASP A 59 -10.11 9.38 3.73
N GLN A 60 -11.21 9.98 4.16
CA GLN A 60 -12.39 10.24 3.35
C GLN A 60 -12.37 11.66 2.81
N ILE A 61 -12.60 11.82 1.50
CA ILE A 61 -12.58 13.09 0.80
C ILE A 61 -13.95 13.32 0.17
N ARG A 62 -14.64 14.35 0.62
CA ARG A 62 -15.94 14.75 0.06
C ARG A 62 -15.78 15.97 -0.83
N LEU A 63 -16.25 15.86 -2.07
CA LEU A 63 -16.23 16.93 -3.06
C LEU A 63 -17.66 17.43 -3.28
N GLY A 64 -17.94 18.68 -2.88
CA GLY A 64 -19.28 19.25 -2.97
C GLY A 64 -20.35 18.38 -2.30
N ASP A 65 -21.52 18.32 -2.92
CA ASP A 65 -22.75 17.82 -2.27
C ASP A 65 -23.05 16.34 -2.50
N GLY A 66 -22.12 15.53 -3.02
CA GLY A 66 -22.45 14.12 -3.29
C GLY A 66 -21.34 13.14 -3.64
N ILE A 67 -20.10 13.59 -3.89
CA ILE A 67 -19.00 12.67 -4.20
C ILE A 67 -18.19 12.44 -2.94
N SER A 68 -18.10 11.18 -2.50
CA SER A 68 -17.24 10.75 -1.40
C SER A 68 -16.22 9.75 -1.93
N LEU A 69 -14.95 10.00 -1.67
CA LEU A 69 -13.81 9.17 -2.06
C LEU A 69 -13.12 8.68 -0.79
N GLU A 70 -12.57 7.46 -0.82
CA GLU A 70 -11.63 6.99 0.21
C GLU A 70 -10.24 6.85 -0.41
N VAL A 71 -9.21 7.27 0.33
CA VAL A 71 -7.83 7.10 -0.08
C VAL A 71 -7.38 5.67 0.24
N GLY A 72 -7.32 4.82 -0.79
CA GLY A 72 -6.80 3.46 -0.68
C GLY A 72 -5.34 3.33 -1.11
N VAL A 73 -4.60 2.41 -0.51
CA VAL A 73 -3.29 1.96 -1.01
C VAL A 73 -3.46 0.58 -1.64
N PHE A 74 -3.17 0.45 -2.93
CA PHE A 74 -3.19 -0.84 -3.62
C PHE A 74 -1.84 -1.54 -3.47
N ALA A 75 -1.81 -2.60 -2.68
CA ALA A 75 -0.62 -3.40 -2.45
C ALA A 75 -0.48 -4.52 -3.50
N ARG A 76 0.75 -4.69 -4.01
CA ARG A 76 1.16 -5.81 -4.86
C ARG A 76 2.32 -6.55 -4.19
N PRO A 77 2.06 -7.36 -3.15
CA PRO A 77 3.10 -8.17 -2.54
C PRO A 77 3.78 -9.06 -3.58
N SER A 78 5.11 -9.17 -3.51
CA SER A 78 5.85 -10.11 -4.34
C SER A 78 6.14 -11.36 -3.52
N VAL A 79 5.76 -12.52 -4.07
CA VAL A 79 6.02 -13.83 -3.47
C VAL A 79 6.80 -14.68 -4.47
N GLY A 80 7.96 -15.18 -4.06
CA GLY A 80 8.82 -15.96 -4.93
C GLY A 80 10.28 -15.95 -4.48
N ALA A 81 11.20 -16.19 -5.40
CA ALA A 81 12.63 -16.12 -5.11
C ALA A 81 13.07 -14.69 -4.78
N PRO A 82 14.06 -14.49 -3.88
CA PRO A 82 14.55 -13.17 -3.56
C PRO A 82 15.27 -12.53 -4.76
N PRO A 83 15.10 -11.22 -4.99
CA PRO A 83 15.93 -10.50 -5.94
C PRO A 83 17.40 -10.51 -5.48
N ALA A 84 18.33 -10.40 -6.43
CA ALA A 84 19.77 -10.54 -6.16
C ALA A 84 20.29 -9.64 -5.02
N GLY A 85 19.72 -8.44 -4.87
CA GLY A 85 20.09 -7.50 -3.80
C GLY A 85 19.62 -7.88 -2.39
N LEU A 86 18.82 -8.95 -2.24
CA LEU A 86 18.35 -9.48 -0.96
C LEU A 86 19.01 -10.81 -0.58
N ILE A 87 19.66 -11.50 -1.51
CA ILE A 87 20.39 -12.75 -1.23
C ILE A 87 21.52 -12.46 -0.24
N GLY A 88 21.64 -13.31 0.78
CA GLY A 88 22.59 -13.20 1.89
C GLY A 88 22.17 -12.22 2.99
N LYS A 89 21.14 -11.38 2.78
CA LYS A 89 20.63 -10.52 3.86
C LYS A 89 19.87 -11.36 4.90
N PRO A 90 20.00 -11.05 6.19
CA PRO A 90 19.29 -11.79 7.23
C PRO A 90 17.79 -11.47 7.20
N CYS A 91 16.95 -12.49 7.31
CA CYS A 91 15.54 -12.29 7.59
C CYS A 91 15.37 -11.54 8.93
N PRO A 92 14.57 -10.46 9.02
CA PRO A 92 14.42 -9.69 10.25
C PRO A 92 13.74 -10.45 11.39
N VAL A 93 13.07 -11.58 11.09
CA VAL A 93 12.39 -12.43 12.07
C VAL A 93 13.35 -13.50 12.60
N CYS A 94 13.76 -14.47 11.77
CA CYS A 94 14.58 -15.61 12.21
C CYS A 94 16.10 -15.37 12.14
N ARG A 95 16.54 -14.25 11.55
CA ARG A 95 17.97 -13.89 11.31
C ARG A 95 18.74 -14.83 10.37
N VAL A 96 18.13 -15.91 9.90
CA VAL A 96 18.69 -16.79 8.87
C VAL A 96 18.85 -15.99 7.55
N PRO A 97 19.99 -16.09 6.86
CA PRO A 97 20.21 -15.45 5.56
C PRO A 97 19.26 -15.98 4.49
N LEU A 98 18.74 -15.07 3.65
CA LEU A 98 17.96 -15.43 2.45
C LEU A 98 18.90 -16.05 1.40
N THR A 99 18.53 -17.17 0.77
CA THR A 99 19.30 -17.78 -0.33
C THR A 99 18.55 -17.67 -1.65
N ALA A 100 19.21 -17.92 -2.78
CA ALA A 100 18.58 -17.84 -4.11
C ALA A 100 17.40 -18.82 -4.27
N GLU A 101 17.43 -19.91 -3.49
CA GLU A 101 16.43 -20.98 -3.49
C GLU A 101 15.30 -20.72 -2.50
N THR A 102 15.46 -19.78 -1.56
CA THR A 102 14.40 -19.46 -0.59
C THR A 102 13.20 -18.87 -1.31
N ARG A 103 12.01 -19.18 -0.79
CA ARG A 103 10.79 -18.47 -1.16
C ARG A 103 10.52 -17.40 -0.11
N ILE A 104 10.36 -16.17 -0.57
CA ILE A 104 10.15 -15.00 0.29
C ILE A 104 8.82 -14.33 -0.01
N TYR A 105 8.33 -13.64 1.00
CA TYR A 105 7.41 -12.52 0.88
C TYR A 105 8.22 -11.23 0.91
N GLN A 106 8.05 -10.36 -0.09
CA GLN A 106 8.59 -9.01 -0.09
C GLN A 106 7.48 -7.99 0.19
N CYS A 107 7.65 -7.20 1.24
CA CYS A 107 6.69 -6.18 1.65
C CYS A 107 6.52 -5.13 0.55
N PRO A 108 5.29 -4.85 0.07
CA PRO A 108 5.06 -3.89 -1.01
C PRO A 108 5.24 -2.43 -0.58
N ILE A 109 5.40 -2.16 0.72
CA ILE A 109 5.51 -0.80 1.26
C ILE A 109 6.97 -0.40 1.48
N CYS A 110 7.75 -1.25 2.16
CA CYS A 110 9.13 -0.94 2.55
C CYS A 110 10.16 -1.91 1.95
N GLU A 111 9.73 -2.82 1.07
CA GLU A 111 10.57 -3.80 0.36
C GLU A 111 11.32 -4.80 1.28
N GLY A 112 10.96 -4.87 2.56
CA GLY A 112 11.52 -5.84 3.50
C GLY A 112 11.13 -7.27 3.12
N ALA A 113 12.07 -8.21 3.21
CA ALA A 113 11.87 -9.61 2.85
C ALA A 113 11.77 -10.53 4.07
N LEU A 114 10.82 -11.46 4.03
CA LEU A 114 10.54 -12.47 5.05
C LEU A 114 10.49 -13.86 4.39
N HIS A 115 10.95 -14.90 5.07
CA HIS A 115 10.76 -16.27 4.57
C HIS A 115 9.26 -16.64 4.49
N LEU A 116 8.91 -17.35 3.42
CA LEU A 116 7.58 -17.89 3.12
C LEU A 116 7.74 -19.23 2.37
N GLU A 117 8.55 -20.10 2.94
CA GLU A 117 8.87 -21.42 2.38
C GLU A 117 7.71 -22.39 2.60
N GLU A 118 7.33 -23.14 1.58
CA GLU A 118 6.34 -24.23 1.69
C GLU A 118 7.07 -25.55 1.95
N GLY A 119 6.62 -26.35 2.92
CA GLY A 119 7.28 -27.60 3.28
C GLY A 119 6.81 -28.17 4.61
N ASP A 120 7.58 -29.11 5.15
CA ASP A 120 7.34 -29.71 6.47
C ASP A 120 7.46 -28.66 7.58
N GLU A 121 6.59 -28.71 8.59
CA GLU A 121 6.50 -27.72 9.67
C GLU A 121 7.81 -27.55 10.44
N GLU A 122 8.63 -28.61 10.50
CA GLU A 122 9.92 -28.58 11.20
C GLU A 122 11.03 -27.86 10.41
N THR A 123 10.90 -27.72 9.09
CA THR A 123 11.98 -27.22 8.22
C THR A 123 11.60 -25.97 7.43
N ALA A 124 10.32 -25.74 7.18
CA ALA A 124 9.84 -24.61 6.40
C ALA A 124 9.83 -23.31 7.21
N LEU A 125 10.59 -22.31 6.76
CA LEU A 125 10.58 -21.00 7.40
C LEU A 125 9.38 -20.16 6.93
N GLN A 126 8.34 -20.09 7.76
CA GLN A 126 7.10 -19.33 7.51
C GLN A 126 7.07 -17.97 8.22
N CYS A 127 8.21 -17.28 8.28
CA CYS A 127 8.38 -16.03 9.04
C CYS A 127 7.34 -14.95 8.70
N ALA A 128 6.93 -14.85 7.44
CA ALA A 128 5.92 -13.88 7.02
C ALA A 128 4.55 -14.15 7.65
N GLN A 129 4.11 -15.41 7.70
CA GLN A 129 2.85 -15.81 8.32
C GLN A 129 2.90 -15.66 9.84
N VAL A 130 3.98 -16.13 10.47
CA VAL A 130 4.16 -16.08 11.92
C VAL A 130 4.19 -14.63 12.44
N SER A 131 4.83 -13.72 11.71
CA SER A 131 4.90 -12.31 12.11
C SER A 131 3.55 -11.59 11.97
N GLY A 132 2.71 -11.99 11.00
CA GLY A 132 1.43 -11.34 10.66
C GLY A 132 1.53 -9.90 10.13
N SER A 133 2.65 -9.22 10.38
CA SER A 133 2.97 -7.86 9.93
C SER A 133 4.45 -7.75 9.58
N CYS A 134 4.81 -6.81 8.71
CA CYS A 134 6.19 -6.53 8.35
C CYS A 134 6.92 -5.91 9.56
N PRO A 135 8.03 -6.50 10.05
CA PRO A 135 8.76 -5.95 11.20
C PRO A 135 9.33 -4.55 10.97
N SER A 136 9.52 -4.15 9.71
CA SER A 136 10.12 -2.85 9.35
C SER A 136 9.11 -1.71 9.30
N CYS A 137 7.91 -1.93 8.73
CA CYS A 137 6.91 -0.87 8.54
C CYS A 137 5.58 -1.13 9.27
N GLN A 138 5.45 -2.27 9.95
CA GLN A 138 4.27 -2.75 10.66
C GLN A 138 3.03 -2.98 9.77
N HIS A 139 3.19 -2.90 8.44
CA HIS A 139 2.11 -3.18 7.52
C HIS A 139 1.70 -4.67 7.62
N PRO A 140 0.40 -5.01 7.73
CA PRO A 140 -0.07 -6.40 7.68
C PRO A 140 0.52 -7.16 6.49
N VAL A 141 0.92 -8.41 6.73
CA VAL A 141 1.34 -9.32 5.66
C VAL A 141 0.09 -9.78 4.93
N ARG A 142 0.01 -9.47 3.64
CA ARG A 142 -1.00 -10.02 2.72
C ARG A 142 -0.27 -10.66 1.55
N LEU A 143 -0.70 -11.85 1.15
CA LEU A 143 -0.11 -12.59 0.04
C LEU A 143 -0.82 -12.30 -1.29
N GLU A 144 -2.01 -11.72 -1.22
CA GLU A 144 -2.83 -11.38 -2.37
C GLU A 144 -2.71 -9.89 -2.71
N HIS A 145 -2.92 -9.56 -3.98
CA HIS A 145 -3.02 -8.18 -4.43
C HIS A 145 -4.35 -7.58 -3.95
N GLY A 146 -4.33 -6.33 -3.48
CA GLY A 146 -5.57 -5.67 -3.05
C GLY A 146 -5.35 -4.34 -2.36
N TYR A 147 -6.45 -3.66 -2.07
CA TYR A 147 -6.43 -2.46 -1.26
C TYR A 147 -6.22 -2.79 0.21
N LEU A 148 -5.39 -2.01 0.89
CA LEU A 148 -5.01 -2.23 2.29
C LEU A 148 -6.09 -1.76 3.26
N SER A 149 -6.84 -0.71 2.88
CA SER A 149 -7.85 -0.05 3.72
C SER A 149 -9.26 -0.61 3.58
N SER A 150 -9.54 -1.46 2.59
CA SER A 150 -10.88 -2.02 2.42
C SER A 150 -11.02 -3.21 3.38
N PRO A 151 -11.83 -3.11 4.47
CA PRO A 151 -12.68 -4.23 4.76
C PRO A 151 -13.42 -4.51 3.46
N VAL A 152 -13.32 -5.72 2.95
CA VAL A 152 -14.28 -6.19 1.96
C VAL A 152 -15.60 -6.25 2.72
N TYR A 153 -16.28 -5.12 2.86
CA TYR A 153 -17.72 -5.11 3.12
C TYR A 153 -18.35 -5.53 1.79
N LEU A 154 -18.24 -6.83 1.48
CA LEU A 154 -19.35 -7.49 0.83
C LEU A 154 -20.43 -7.53 1.91
N GLU A 155 -21.18 -6.44 2.02
CA GLU A 155 -22.57 -6.56 2.48
C GLU A 155 -23.28 -7.38 1.40
N GLU A 156 -23.12 -8.70 1.47
CA GLU A 156 -24.19 -9.59 1.06
C GLU A 156 -25.35 -9.31 2.03
N GLU A 157 -26.54 -9.06 1.45
CA GLU A 157 -27.84 -8.85 2.11
C GLU A 157 -28.04 -7.41 2.66
N LEU A 158 -28.89 -6.57 2.04
CA LEU A 158 -30.36 -6.72 1.97
C LEU A 158 -31.00 -5.98 0.78
#